data_AF-A0A8B6C8S8-F1
#
_entry.id   AF-A0A8B6C8S8-F1
#
_cell.length_a   1.000
_cell.length_b   1.000
_cell.length_c   1.000
_cell.angle_alpha   90.00
_cell.angle_beta   90.00
_cell.angle_gamma   90.00
#
_symmetry.space_group_name_H-M   'P 1'
#
loop_
_entity.id
_entity.type
_entity.pdbx_description
1 polymer ?
#
loop_
_entity_poly.entity_id
_entity_poly.type
_entity_poly.pdbx_seq_one_letter_code
_entity_poly.pdbx_strand_id
1 'polypeptide(L)'
;NDCRAHSAELVIIDSKEENAFIAGGVNNHTGSFWLDGSDEFTEGTWEWASNGEPFGFTSWLPHEPSNNRHDEDCLMTQKGYNGKWNDYGCSHRIKFICEQNFDNPIIG
;
A
#
# COMPACT_ATOMS: atom_id res chain seq x y z
N ASN A 1 7.95 -9.43 4.38
CA ASN A 1 6.68 -9.21 5.09
C ASN A 1 6.09 -10.58 5.47
N ASP A 2 5.10 -10.64 6.36
CA ASP A 2 4.47 -11.93 6.75
C ASP A 2 3.45 -12.43 5.70
N CYS A 3 3.04 -11.61 4.73
CA CYS A 3 2.10 -12.01 3.67
C CYS A 3 2.58 -13.26 2.92
N ARG A 4 3.89 -13.33 2.63
CA ARG A 4 4.50 -14.48 1.93
C ARG A 4 4.34 -15.81 2.67
N ALA A 5 4.24 -15.79 4.00
CA ALA A 5 3.96 -17.00 4.78
C ALA A 5 2.55 -17.57 4.52
N HIS A 6 1.67 -16.77 3.92
CA HIS A 6 0.30 -17.11 3.56
C HIS A 6 0.07 -17.18 2.04
N SER A 7 1.14 -17.31 1.23
CA SER A 7 1.06 -17.29 -0.24
C SER A 7 0.37 -16.03 -0.77
N ALA A 8 0.70 -14.89 -0.17
CA ALA A 8 0.18 -13.56 -0.46
C ALA A 8 1.34 -12.55 -0.53
N GLU A 9 1.09 -11.37 -1.07
CA GLU A 9 2.03 -10.22 -1.05
C GLU A 9 1.37 -9.04 -0.36
N LEU A 10 2.11 -7.95 -0.12
CA LEU A 10 1.45 -6.69 0.28
C LEU A 10 0.53 -6.23 -0.85
N VAL A 11 -0.56 -5.57 -0.48
CA VAL A 11 -1.56 -5.16 -1.47
C VAL A 11 -1.02 -4.04 -2.37
N ILE A 12 -1.14 -4.27 -3.67
CA ILE A 12 -1.08 -3.30 -4.76
C ILE A 12 -2.48 -2.71 -4.89
N ILE A 13 -2.59 -1.40 -5.09
CA ILE A 13 -3.88 -0.77 -5.36
C ILE A 13 -3.83 -0.09 -6.72
N ASP A 14 -4.25 -0.82 -7.76
CA ASP A 14 -4.12 -0.38 -9.15
C ASP A 14 -5.37 0.33 -9.70
N SER A 15 -6.46 0.35 -8.91
CA SER A 15 -7.74 0.90 -9.33
C SER A 15 -8.48 1.65 -8.22
N LYS A 16 -9.40 2.52 -8.66
CA LYS A 16 -10.27 3.27 -7.75
C LYS A 16 -11.22 2.33 -6.99
N GLU A 17 -11.71 1.31 -7.67
CA GLU A 17 -12.63 0.30 -7.14
C GLU A 17 -11.96 -0.51 -6.03
N GLU A 18 -10.72 -0.93 -6.25
CA GLU A 18 -9.91 -1.60 -5.23
C GLU A 18 -9.63 -0.68 -4.04
N ASN A 19 -9.25 0.57 -4.26
CA ASN A 19 -9.07 1.53 -3.17
C ASN A 19 -10.34 1.72 -2.35
N ALA A 20 -11.52 1.70 -2.99
CA ALA A 20 -12.80 1.80 -2.31
C ALA A 20 -13.11 0.54 -1.47
N PHE A 21 -12.77 -0.65 -1.97
CA PHE A 21 -12.87 -1.90 -1.22
C PHE A 21 -11.96 -1.87 0.03
N ILE A 22 -10.69 -1.50 -0.15
CA ILE A 22 -9.73 -1.34 0.96
C ILE A 22 -10.22 -0.28 1.95
N ALA A 23 -10.72 0.87 1.49
CA ALA A 23 -11.28 1.92 2.34
C ALA A 23 -12.40 1.40 3.25
N GLY A 24 -13.31 0.57 2.70
CA GLY A 24 -14.37 -0.08 3.46
C GLY A 24 -13.84 -0.99 4.57
N GLY A 25 -12.78 -1.75 4.28
CA GLY A 25 -12.10 -2.60 5.26
C GLY A 25 -11.40 -1.80 6.36
N VAL A 26 -10.49 -0.89 6.00
CA VAL A 26 -9.67 -0.15 6.96
C VAL A 26 -10.49 0.77 7.86
N ASN A 27 -11.62 1.28 7.39
CA ASN A 27 -12.53 2.11 8.19
C ASN A 27 -13.16 1.35 9.38
N ASN A 28 -13.21 0.01 9.32
CA ASN A 28 -13.68 -0.84 10.41
C ASN A 28 -12.57 -1.17 11.43
N HIS A 29 -11.33 -0.73 11.18
CA HIS A 29 -10.20 -1.00 12.03
C HIS A 29 -9.58 0.29 12.60
N THR A 30 -8.92 0.14 13.74
CA THR A 30 -8.07 1.19 14.29
C THR A 30 -6.65 1.04 13.77
N GLY A 31 -6.15 2.12 13.13
CA GLY A 31 -4.76 2.24 12.72
C GLY A 31 -4.60 2.57 11.24
N SER A 32 -3.34 2.75 10.86
CA SER A 32 -2.88 2.82 9.47
C SER A 32 -2.33 1.47 9.06
N PHE A 33 -2.24 1.23 7.75
CA PHE A 33 -1.84 -0.06 7.18
C PHE A 33 -0.83 0.16 6.06
N TRP A 34 0.28 -0.59 6.09
CA TRP A 34 1.21 -0.66 4.97
C TRP A 34 0.56 -1.29 3.74
N LEU A 35 0.90 -0.72 2.59
CA LEU A 35 0.61 -1.19 1.24
C LEU A 35 1.95 -1.56 0.56
N ASP A 36 1.92 -2.05 -0.67
CA ASP A 36 3.14 -2.48 -1.39
C ASP A 36 3.96 -1.33 -2.00
N GLY A 37 3.48 -0.10 -1.92
CA GLY A 37 4.10 1.06 -2.57
C GLY A 37 5.39 1.55 -1.90
N SER A 38 6.37 1.93 -2.69
CA SER A 38 7.62 2.57 -2.23
C SER A 38 8.25 3.47 -3.30
N ASP A 39 9.04 4.44 -2.87
CA ASP A 39 9.96 5.22 -3.71
C ASP A 39 11.42 5.18 -3.20
N GLU A 40 11.77 4.19 -2.36
CA GLU A 40 13.12 4.00 -1.78
C GLU A 40 14.22 3.94 -2.85
N PHE A 41 13.90 3.38 -4.03
CA PHE A 41 14.86 3.28 -5.13
C PHE A 41 15.15 4.63 -5.79
N THR A 42 14.15 5.50 -5.93
CA THR A 42 14.28 6.82 -6.54
C THR A 42 13.22 7.75 -5.97
N GLU A 43 13.64 8.57 -5.02
CA GLU A 43 12.84 9.61 -4.38
C GLU A 43 11.89 10.34 -5.36
N GLY A 44 10.60 10.37 -5.03
CA GLY A 44 9.57 11.01 -5.84
C GLY A 44 9.09 10.17 -7.04
N THR A 45 9.64 8.98 -7.24
CA THR A 45 9.22 8.01 -8.25
C THR A 45 8.63 6.77 -7.58
N TRP A 46 7.31 6.76 -7.41
CA TRP A 46 6.60 5.70 -6.72
C TRP A 46 6.35 4.48 -7.62
N GLU A 47 6.75 3.32 -7.11
CA GLU A 47 6.58 2.00 -7.72
C GLU A 47 6.02 1.00 -6.71
N TRP A 48 5.42 -0.08 -7.23
CA TRP A 48 5.01 -1.20 -6.39
C TRP A 48 6.23 -2.07 -6.10
N ALA A 49 6.59 -2.22 -4.82
CA ALA A 49 7.84 -2.86 -4.41
C ALA A 49 7.95 -4.33 -4.82
N SER A 50 6.82 -5.02 -5.00
CA SER A 50 6.78 -6.44 -5.38
C SER A 50 7.01 -6.69 -6.88
N ASN A 51 6.65 -5.76 -7.77
CA ASN A 51 6.72 -5.97 -9.22
C ASN A 51 7.47 -4.86 -10.00
N GLY A 52 7.80 -3.74 -9.37
CA GLY A 52 8.53 -2.61 -9.97
C GLY A 52 7.70 -1.79 -10.97
N GLU A 53 6.40 -2.02 -11.07
CA GLU A 53 5.54 -1.22 -11.94
C GLU A 53 5.28 0.15 -11.31
N PRO A 54 5.35 1.24 -12.09
CA PRO A 54 5.04 2.57 -11.60
C PRO A 54 3.56 2.69 -11.23
N PHE A 55 3.23 3.60 -10.33
CA PHE A 55 1.84 3.82 -9.94
C PHE A 55 0.96 4.26 -11.14
N GLY A 56 0.02 3.40 -11.53
CA GLY A 56 -1.03 3.72 -12.51
C GLY A 56 -2.25 4.40 -11.91
N PHE A 57 -2.43 4.28 -10.60
CA PHE A 57 -3.50 4.90 -9.82
C PHE A 57 -2.93 5.42 -8.50
N THR A 58 -3.48 6.54 -8.01
CA THR A 58 -3.06 7.12 -6.73
C THR A 58 -4.24 7.60 -5.90
N SER A 59 -4.18 7.42 -4.58
CA SER A 59 -5.15 7.98 -3.63
C SER A 59 -4.50 8.80 -2.53
N TRP A 60 -3.48 9.58 -2.86
CA TRP A 60 -2.79 10.48 -1.93
C TRP A 60 -3.74 11.39 -1.15
N LEU A 61 -3.39 11.65 0.11
CA LEU A 61 -3.90 12.79 0.87
C LEU A 61 -3.49 14.11 0.23
N PRO A 62 -4.23 15.20 0.51
CA PRO A 62 -3.77 16.53 0.11
C PRO A 62 -2.39 16.83 0.69
N HIS A 63 -1.45 17.21 -0.19
CA HIS A 63 -0.05 17.52 0.10
C HIS A 63 0.88 16.32 0.32
N GLU A 64 0.42 15.08 0.05
CA GLU A 64 1.26 13.89 0.04
C GLU A 64 1.59 13.44 -1.40
N PRO A 65 2.68 12.68 -1.60
CA PRO A 65 3.73 12.35 -0.61
C PRO A 65 4.56 13.59 -0.26
N SER A 66 4.91 13.75 1.03
CA SER A 66 5.60 14.96 1.54
C SER A 66 7.08 14.73 1.86
N ASN A 67 7.52 13.48 1.88
CA ASN A 67 8.84 13.02 2.24
C ASN A 67 9.38 13.70 3.50
N ASN A 68 8.64 13.63 4.61
CA ASN A 68 9.03 14.36 5.80
C ASN A 68 10.38 13.89 6.32
N ARG A 69 11.28 14.84 6.55
CA ARG A 69 12.66 14.59 7.03
C ARG A 69 13.53 13.78 6.06
N HIS A 70 13.11 13.60 4.80
CA HIS A 70 13.85 12.83 3.79
C HIS A 70 14.03 11.36 4.17
N ASP A 71 12.99 10.73 4.71
CA ASP A 71 13.01 9.36 5.28
C ASP A 71 11.62 8.67 5.24
N GLU A 72 10.74 9.07 4.31
CA GLU A 72 9.39 8.51 4.19
C GLU A 72 9.19 7.77 2.87
N ASP A 73 9.80 6.59 2.75
CA ASP A 73 9.83 5.86 1.47
C ASP A 73 8.76 4.75 1.32
N CYS A 74 7.84 4.60 2.28
CA CYS A 74 6.86 3.50 2.30
C CYS A 74 5.41 3.99 2.29
N LEU A 75 4.55 3.35 1.49
CA LEU A 75 3.14 3.70 1.32
C LEU A 75 2.26 3.12 2.43
N MET A 76 1.42 3.94 3.05
CA MET A 76 0.38 3.48 3.96
C MET A 76 -0.97 4.16 3.77
N THR A 77 -2.05 3.49 4.20
CA THR A 77 -3.36 4.13 4.35
C THR A 77 -3.38 5.03 5.59
N GLN A 78 -3.91 6.24 5.48
CA GLN A 78 -4.13 7.12 6.63
C GLN A 78 -5.41 6.77 7.39
N LYS A 79 -5.25 6.44 8.67
CA LYS A 79 -6.35 6.24 9.61
C LYS A 79 -7.34 7.40 9.61
N GLY A 80 -8.62 7.12 9.31
CA GLY A 80 -9.71 8.10 9.38
C GLY A 80 -9.89 8.95 8.13
N TYR A 81 -9.15 8.66 7.05
CA TYR A 81 -9.23 9.41 5.79
C TYR A 81 -9.74 8.54 4.63
N ASN A 82 -10.61 7.57 4.89
CA ASN A 82 -11.31 6.80 3.86
C ASN A 82 -10.38 6.18 2.79
N GLY A 83 -9.33 5.49 3.22
CA GLY A 83 -8.38 4.83 2.33
C GLY A 83 -7.52 5.79 1.50
N LYS A 84 -7.34 7.04 1.97
CA LYS A 84 -6.32 7.94 1.44
C LYS A 84 -4.93 7.55 1.90
N TRP A 85 -3.92 7.85 1.09
CA TRP A 85 -2.56 7.38 1.28
C TRP A 85 -1.63 8.47 1.82
N ASN A 86 -0.60 8.03 2.52
CA ASN A 86 0.51 8.81 3.04
C ASN A 86 1.79 8.02 2.78
N ASP A 87 2.88 8.72 2.52
CA ASP A 87 4.22 8.17 2.65
C ASP A 87 4.64 8.21 4.13
N TYR A 88 5.40 7.23 4.60
CA TYR A 88 5.80 7.15 5.99
C TYR A 88 7.09 6.34 6.14
N GLY A 89 7.83 6.58 7.22
CA GLY A 89 9.11 5.90 7.43
C GLY A 89 8.94 4.38 7.54
N CYS A 90 9.63 3.64 6.67
CA CYS A 90 9.52 2.19 6.54
C CYS A 90 9.84 1.41 7.84
N SER A 91 10.60 2.01 8.76
CA SER A 91 10.97 1.40 10.04
C SER A 91 9.82 1.33 11.06
N HIS A 92 8.70 2.01 10.80
CA HIS A 92 7.56 2.04 11.70
C HIS A 92 6.80 0.70 11.73
N ARG A 93 6.45 0.28 12.95
CA ARG A 93 5.69 -0.96 13.19
C ARG A 93 4.19 -0.69 13.21
N ILE A 94 3.58 -0.73 12.03
CA ILE A 94 2.12 -0.71 11.86
C ILE A 94 1.62 -2.00 11.24
N LYS A 95 0.30 -2.16 11.13
CA LYS A 95 -0.33 -3.31 10.46
C LYS A 95 -0.10 -3.19 8.96
N PHE A 96 -0.42 -4.25 8.23
CA PHE A 96 -0.31 -4.29 6.77
C PHE A 96 -1.50 -5.05 6.18
N ILE A 97 -1.76 -4.84 4.90
CA ILE A 97 -2.80 -5.55 4.15
C ILE A 97 -2.10 -6.44 3.13
N CYS A 98 -2.51 -7.70 3.09
CA CYS A 98 -2.02 -8.65 2.10
C CYS A 98 -3.06 -8.86 0.99
N GLU A 99 -2.60 -9.00 -0.24
CA GLU A 99 -3.39 -9.51 -1.35
C GLU A 99 -3.00 -10.94 -1.69
N GLN A 100 -3.98 -11.74 -2.10
CA GLN A 100 -3.74 -13.05 -2.66
C GLN A 100 -4.32 -13.08 -4.07
N ASN A 101 -3.45 -13.22 -5.06
CA ASN A 101 -3.86 -13.36 -6.44
C ASN A 101 -4.30 -14.81 -6.67
N PHE A 102 -5.60 -14.99 -6.88
CA PHE A 102 -6.18 -16.26 -7.31
C PHE A 102 -6.19 -16.31 -8.84
N ASP A 103 -5.01 -16.23 -9.46
CA ASP A 103 -4.91 -16.64 -10.86
C ASP A 103 -5.34 -18.11 -10.95
N ASN A 104 -6.25 -18.38 -11.90
CA ASN A 104 -7.09 -19.58 -12.08
C ASN A 104 -6.59 -20.90 -11.45
N PRO A 105 -7.50 -21.74 -10.92
CA PRO A 105 -7.13 -22.99 -10.27
C PRO A 105 -6.28 -23.84 -11.21
N ILE A 106 -5.21 -24.44 -10.68
CA ILE A 106 -4.60 -25.59 -11.33
C ILE A 106 -5.71 -26.64 -11.41
N ILE A 107 -6.35 -26.75 -12.58
CA ILE A 107 -7.23 -27.86 -12.92
C ILE A 107 -6.28 -29.05 -13.08
N GLY A 108 -6.14 -29.82 -12.01
CA GLY A 108 -5.59 -31.17 -12.05
C GLY A 108 -6.58 -32.15 -12.65
#